data_AF-A0A0S7Z434-F1
#
_entry.id   AF-A0A0S7Z434-F1
#
_cell.length_a   1.000
_cell.length_b   1.000
_cell.length_c   1.000
_cell.angle_alpha   90.00
_cell.angle_beta   90.00
_cell.angle_gamma   90.00
#
_symmetry.space_group_name_H-M   'P 1'
#
loop_
_entity.id
_entity.type
_entity.pdbx_description
1 polymer ?
#
loop_
_entity_poly.entity_id
_entity_poly.type
_entity_poly.pdbx_seq_one_letter_code
_entity_poly.pdbx_strand_id
1 'polypeptide(L)'
;MPYIPHTEDDVREMLDAIGASDLEALFDEIPDSLRIESLDGVPPALSEMEVGRLMLDRADRDRRRLNFIGAGAYEHHIPAPVWAITTRGEIYSAYTPYQAEASQGTLQAIYEYQTMMASLTGMDVSNASLYDGASGLAEACLMAVRANRRSKSARILVPRTVNPTYRSCTEAIASTQGLSLEPVDYDRRTGRTLVDALAPHAGQDITAVVIQQPNFFGQLEEVDELADWAHAQGALVIAVVNPIALALLRPPGEWGSRGADIACGEGQPLGVPLASGGPYFGFLTARREHVRQMPGRIVGRTVDLDGRSGFTLTLQAREQHIRRGKATSNICTNQGLLMTAATIYMTLLGPTGLERVAAACAARTAELVGKLTTLDGVRPSFEGARFHEAAIRLDRPVQAVLEGLAERGIVGGYDLGRHYPELGQALLVCATETRTSEDIDAYATALTQVLERAAAA
;
A
#
# COMPACT_ATOMS: atom_id res chain seq x y z
N MET A 1 -33.17 1.55 10.96
CA MET A 1 -33.58 2.91 10.50
C MET A 1 -33.80 2.81 9.01
N PRO A 2 -34.93 3.28 8.45
CA PRO A 2 -35.14 3.20 7.00
C PRO A 2 -34.05 4.01 6.28
N TYR A 3 -33.56 3.50 5.15
CA TYR A 3 -32.54 4.19 4.34
C TYR A 3 -33.09 5.47 3.71
N ILE A 4 -34.36 5.44 3.30
CA ILE A 4 -35.10 6.61 2.85
C ILE A 4 -35.75 7.26 4.08
N PRO A 5 -35.45 8.53 4.38
CA PRO A 5 -35.92 9.17 5.61
C PRO A 5 -37.37 9.67 5.52
N HIS A 6 -37.88 9.88 4.30
CA HIS A 6 -39.19 10.49 4.06
C HIS A 6 -40.33 9.50 4.29
N THR A 7 -41.35 9.95 5.01
CA THR A 7 -42.62 9.26 5.17
C THR A 7 -43.55 9.51 3.99
N GLU A 8 -44.65 8.76 3.90
CA GLU A 8 -45.68 9.00 2.87
C GLU A 8 -46.28 10.42 2.95
N ASP A 9 -46.38 10.99 4.16
CA ASP A 9 -46.86 12.35 4.36
C ASP A 9 -45.81 13.38 3.87
N ASP A 10 -44.53 13.18 4.19
CA ASP A 10 -43.44 14.04 3.67
C ASP A 10 -43.44 14.05 2.13
N VAL A 11 -43.58 12.85 1.52
CA VAL A 11 -43.64 12.72 0.06
C VAL A 11 -44.85 13.47 -0.52
N ARG A 12 -46.02 13.37 0.12
CA ARG A 12 -47.23 14.07 -0.34
C ARG A 12 -47.07 15.59 -0.25
N GLU A 13 -46.56 16.10 0.87
CA GLU A 13 -46.32 17.54 1.04
C GLU A 13 -45.31 18.07 0.02
N MET A 14 -44.25 17.31 -0.27
CA MET A 14 -43.25 17.67 -1.28
C MET A 14 -43.82 17.69 -2.70
N LEU A 15 -44.69 16.72 -3.06
CA LEU A 15 -45.35 16.66 -4.37
C LEU A 15 -46.34 17.82 -4.55
N ASP A 16 -47.16 18.11 -3.53
CA ASP A 16 -48.10 19.24 -3.54
C ASP A 16 -47.37 20.58 -3.72
N ALA A 17 -46.21 20.75 -3.08
CA ALA A 17 -45.41 21.96 -3.17
C ALA A 17 -44.88 22.25 -4.58
N ILE A 18 -44.63 21.22 -5.38
CA ILE A 18 -44.15 21.34 -6.77
C ILE A 18 -45.25 21.12 -7.82
N GLY A 19 -46.47 20.80 -7.39
CA GLY A 19 -47.62 20.56 -8.26
C GLY A 19 -47.53 19.26 -9.07
N ALA A 20 -46.77 18.27 -8.60
CA ALA A 20 -46.67 16.95 -9.22
C ALA A 20 -47.77 16.02 -8.69
N SER A 21 -48.36 15.19 -9.55
CA SER A 21 -49.46 14.29 -9.16
C SER A 21 -49.00 13.09 -8.34
N ASP A 22 -47.78 12.61 -8.61
CA ASP A 22 -47.18 11.42 -8.03
C ASP A 22 -45.66 11.42 -8.26
N LEU A 23 -44.98 10.39 -7.74
CA LEU A 23 -43.54 10.21 -7.92
C LEU A 23 -43.14 9.93 -9.38
N GLU A 24 -43.98 9.24 -10.15
CA GLU A 24 -43.67 8.88 -11.55
C GLU A 24 -43.63 10.11 -12.46
N ALA A 25 -44.47 11.10 -12.18
CA ALA A 25 -44.47 12.39 -12.86
C ALA A 25 -43.13 13.13 -12.75
N LEU A 26 -42.29 12.85 -11.74
CA LEU A 26 -40.96 13.45 -11.60
C LEU A 26 -39.93 12.90 -12.58
N PHE A 27 -40.22 11.76 -13.22
CA PHE A 27 -39.31 11.06 -14.10
C PHE A 27 -39.77 11.09 -15.57
N ASP A 28 -40.78 11.89 -15.91
CA ASP A 28 -41.38 12.00 -17.27
C ASP A 28 -40.36 12.36 -18.36
N GLU A 29 -39.25 13.03 -18.00
CA GLU A 29 -38.14 13.35 -18.89
C GLU A 29 -37.31 12.13 -19.34
N ILE A 30 -37.38 11.00 -18.62
CA ILE A 30 -36.67 9.77 -18.98
C ILE A 30 -37.45 9.09 -20.12
N PRO A 31 -36.88 8.94 -21.33
CA PRO A 31 -37.54 8.28 -22.44
C PRO A 31 -37.96 6.85 -22.09
N ASP A 32 -39.17 6.44 -22.49
CA ASP A 32 -39.71 5.09 -22.21
C ASP A 32 -38.76 3.97 -22.64
N SER A 33 -38.03 4.16 -23.74
CA SER A 33 -37.05 3.19 -24.25
C SER A 33 -35.84 2.97 -23.32
N LEU A 34 -35.61 3.87 -22.36
CA LEU A 34 -34.53 3.78 -21.37
C LEU A 34 -35.02 3.33 -19.99
N ARG A 35 -36.34 3.28 -19.78
CA ARG A 35 -36.94 2.82 -18.52
C ARG A 35 -36.90 1.30 -18.47
N ILE A 36 -36.68 0.77 -17.28
CA ILE A 36 -36.72 -0.66 -17.01
C ILE A 36 -37.73 -0.91 -15.88
N GLU A 37 -38.53 -1.96 -16.01
CA GLU A 37 -39.52 -2.31 -14.98
C GLU A 37 -38.88 -2.97 -13.75
N SER A 38 -37.80 -3.72 -13.97
CA SER A 38 -37.08 -4.42 -12.91
C SER A 38 -35.62 -4.67 -13.29
N LEU A 39 -34.83 -5.02 -12.28
CA LEU A 39 -33.46 -5.49 -12.46
C LEU A 39 -33.46 -7.02 -12.33
N ASP A 40 -33.29 -7.71 -13.45
CA ASP A 40 -33.16 -9.17 -13.47
C ASP A 40 -32.00 -9.63 -12.56
N GLY A 41 -32.25 -10.65 -11.75
CA GLY A 41 -31.25 -11.23 -10.86
C GLY A 41 -31.09 -10.54 -9.49
N VAL A 42 -31.87 -9.49 -9.19
CA VAL A 42 -31.93 -8.93 -7.83
C VAL A 42 -32.82 -9.83 -6.96
N PRO A 43 -32.30 -10.40 -5.86
CA PRO A 43 -33.10 -11.24 -4.98
C PRO A 43 -34.16 -10.43 -4.23
N PRO A 44 -35.20 -11.08 -3.67
CA PRO A 44 -36.16 -10.42 -2.79
C PRO A 44 -35.47 -9.66 -1.66
N ALA A 45 -36.05 -8.52 -1.28
CA ALA A 45 -35.55 -7.71 -0.19
C ALA A 45 -35.52 -8.52 1.11
N LEU A 46 -34.44 -8.35 1.87
CA LEU A 46 -34.24 -8.94 3.18
C LEU A 46 -34.35 -7.84 4.24
N SER A 47 -34.88 -8.20 5.41
CA SER A 47 -34.80 -7.34 6.58
C SER A 47 -33.35 -7.17 7.05
N GLU A 48 -33.09 -6.14 7.84
CA GLU A 48 -31.77 -5.88 8.44
C GLU A 48 -31.22 -7.11 9.19
N MET A 49 -32.09 -7.83 9.91
CA MET A 49 -31.73 -9.05 10.63
C MET A 49 -31.32 -10.19 9.70
N GLU A 50 -32.05 -10.39 8.61
CA GLU A 50 -31.78 -11.44 7.63
C GLU A 50 -30.49 -11.16 6.86
N VAL A 51 -30.25 -9.90 6.48
CA VAL A 51 -28.97 -9.49 5.86
C VAL A 51 -27.82 -9.74 6.83
N GLY A 52 -27.96 -9.35 8.11
CA GLY A 52 -26.94 -9.58 9.13
C GLY A 52 -26.58 -11.06 9.26
N ARG A 53 -27.59 -11.93 9.37
CA ARG A 53 -27.36 -13.39 9.40
C ARG A 53 -26.70 -13.90 8.12
N LEU A 54 -27.16 -13.48 6.95
CA LEU A 54 -26.58 -13.88 5.67
C LEU A 54 -25.10 -13.48 5.55
N MET A 55 -24.72 -12.30 6.04
CA MET A 55 -23.32 -11.85 6.00
C MET A 55 -22.45 -12.64 6.98
N LEU A 56 -22.94 -12.96 8.18
CA LEU A 56 -22.23 -13.81 9.13
C LEU A 56 -22.03 -15.24 8.59
N ASP A 57 -23.08 -15.85 8.04
CA ASP A 57 -23.03 -17.19 7.43
C ASP A 57 -22.05 -17.26 6.23
N ARG A 58 -21.79 -16.13 5.57
CA ARG A 58 -20.78 -16.00 4.50
C ARG A 58 -19.38 -15.83 5.09
N ALA A 59 -19.22 -14.94 6.07
CA ALA A 59 -17.96 -14.68 6.73
C ALA A 59 -17.39 -15.93 7.43
N ASP A 60 -18.25 -16.78 8.01
CA ASP A 60 -17.82 -18.03 8.67
C ASP A 60 -17.25 -19.08 7.70
N ARG A 61 -17.45 -18.91 6.38
CA ARG A 61 -16.83 -19.76 5.35
C ARG A 61 -15.36 -19.40 5.14
N ASP A 62 -14.99 -18.17 5.45
CA ASP A 62 -13.61 -17.71 5.39
C ASP A 62 -12.86 -18.23 6.63
N ARG A 63 -11.96 -19.19 6.41
CA ARG A 63 -11.18 -19.77 7.50
C ARG A 63 -10.02 -18.85 7.87
N ARG A 64 -9.97 -18.44 9.14
CA ARG A 64 -8.77 -17.85 9.73
C ARG A 64 -7.69 -18.93 9.80
N ARG A 65 -6.52 -18.64 9.21
CA ARG A 65 -5.38 -19.56 9.09
C ARG A 65 -4.11 -18.85 9.54
N LEU A 66 -3.14 -19.61 10.01
CA LEU A 66 -1.80 -19.06 10.27
C LEU A 66 -1.19 -18.64 8.93
N ASN A 67 -0.85 -17.35 8.79
CA ASN A 67 -0.45 -16.77 7.51
C ASN A 67 1.00 -16.29 7.53
N PHE A 68 1.81 -16.79 6.59
CA PHE A 68 3.22 -16.45 6.44
C PHE A 68 3.54 -15.91 5.02
N ILE A 69 2.55 -15.42 4.27
CA ILE A 69 2.72 -14.90 2.90
C ILE A 69 3.58 -13.64 2.87
N GLY A 70 3.18 -12.58 3.57
CA GLY A 70 3.70 -11.24 3.33
C GLY A 70 3.42 -10.78 1.89
N ALA A 71 4.48 -10.55 1.12
CA ALA A 71 4.50 -10.12 -0.27
C ALA A 71 3.84 -8.76 -0.54
N GLY A 72 3.93 -7.82 0.42
CA GLY A 72 3.39 -6.46 0.33
C GLY A 72 2.10 -6.21 1.11
N ALA A 73 1.57 -7.21 1.81
CA ALA A 73 0.48 -7.05 2.77
C ALA A 73 0.79 -7.86 4.04
N TYR A 74 0.72 -7.22 5.20
CA TYR A 74 1.32 -7.75 6.43
C TYR A 74 0.31 -7.76 7.58
N GLU A 75 0.25 -8.87 8.32
CA GLU A 75 -0.54 -8.90 9.55
C GLU A 75 0.21 -8.15 10.65
N HIS A 76 -0.41 -7.11 11.20
CA HIS A 76 0.12 -6.35 12.33
C HIS A 76 -0.91 -6.29 13.45
N HIS A 77 -0.44 -6.17 14.69
CA HIS A 77 -1.32 -5.93 15.81
C HIS A 77 -1.85 -4.50 15.72
N ILE A 78 -3.18 -4.36 15.71
CA ILE A 78 -3.84 -3.06 15.65
C ILE A 78 -4.49 -2.78 17.02
N PRO A 79 -4.02 -1.79 17.77
CA PRO A 79 -4.64 -1.41 19.04
C PRO A 79 -6.13 -1.08 18.82
N ALA A 80 -7.00 -1.63 19.67
CA ALA A 80 -8.45 -1.46 19.57
C ALA A 80 -8.92 0.01 19.43
N PRO A 81 -8.29 1.02 20.08
CA PRO A 81 -8.69 2.41 19.90
C PRO A 81 -8.59 2.93 18.45
N VAL A 82 -7.72 2.36 17.61
CA VAL A 82 -7.55 2.78 16.21
C VAL A 82 -8.88 2.70 15.47
N TRP A 83 -9.51 1.52 15.44
CA TRP A 83 -10.76 1.32 14.72
C TRP A 83 -11.98 1.78 15.51
N ALA A 84 -11.93 1.75 16.85
CA ALA A 84 -12.99 2.33 17.69
C ALA A 84 -13.15 3.84 17.46
N ILE A 85 -12.07 4.56 17.17
CA ILE A 85 -12.12 6.00 16.84
C ILE A 85 -12.39 6.21 15.35
N THR A 86 -11.66 5.52 14.47
CA THR A 86 -11.77 5.70 13.00
C THR A 86 -13.21 5.49 12.49
N THR A 87 -13.96 4.58 13.10
CA THR A 87 -15.35 4.25 12.70
C THR A 87 -16.43 5.12 13.31
N ARG A 88 -16.06 6.13 14.12
CA ARG A 88 -17.03 7.10 14.65
C ARG A 88 -17.69 7.87 13.50
N GLY A 89 -18.99 8.10 13.59
CA GLY A 89 -19.80 8.66 12.50
C GLY A 89 -19.29 10.02 12.00
N GLU A 90 -18.82 10.87 12.90
CA GLU A 90 -18.24 12.19 12.60
C GLU A 90 -16.92 12.14 11.82
N ILE A 91 -16.23 10.99 11.81
CA ILE A 91 -15.03 10.75 10.98
C ILE A 91 -15.44 10.00 9.71
N TYR A 92 -16.16 8.88 9.88
CA TYR A 92 -16.47 7.95 8.81
C TYR A 92 -17.41 8.52 7.72
N SER A 93 -18.38 9.34 8.11
CA SER A 93 -19.38 9.89 7.17
C SER A 93 -18.92 11.17 6.45
N ALA A 94 -17.88 11.83 6.94
CA ALA A 94 -17.37 13.05 6.35
C ALA A 94 -16.70 12.77 5.00
N TYR A 95 -16.95 13.64 4.01
CA TYR A 95 -16.27 13.56 2.71
C TYR A 95 -15.07 14.52 2.65
N THR A 96 -14.56 14.79 1.45
CA THR A 96 -13.41 15.68 1.25
C THR A 96 -13.64 17.02 1.97
N PRO A 97 -12.67 17.52 2.77
CA PRO A 97 -12.80 18.73 3.55
C PRO A 97 -12.67 20.01 2.69
N TYR A 98 -13.61 20.20 1.74
CA TYR A 98 -13.65 21.37 0.87
C TYR A 98 -14.00 22.65 1.62
N GLN A 99 -14.88 22.55 2.62
CA GLN A 99 -15.27 23.66 3.51
C GLN A 99 -14.35 23.66 4.73
N ALA A 100 -13.21 24.34 4.61
CA ALA A 100 -12.13 24.22 5.60
C ALA A 100 -12.56 24.63 7.01
N GLU A 101 -13.38 25.67 7.11
CA GLU A 101 -13.92 26.24 8.35
C GLU A 101 -14.78 25.22 9.13
N ALA A 102 -15.46 24.33 8.41
CA ALA A 102 -16.30 23.26 8.97
C ALA A 102 -15.57 21.91 9.07
N SER A 103 -14.27 21.84 8.76
CA SER A 103 -13.52 20.59 8.66
C SER A 103 -12.14 20.63 9.31
N GLN A 104 -11.90 21.55 10.25
CA GLN A 104 -10.58 21.73 10.88
C GLN A 104 -10.06 20.47 11.57
N GLY A 105 -10.91 19.65 12.20
CA GLY A 105 -10.48 18.40 12.84
C GLY A 105 -9.90 17.40 11.83
N THR A 106 -10.61 17.17 10.72
CA THR A 106 -10.15 16.30 9.62
C THR A 106 -8.88 16.86 8.97
N LEU A 107 -8.83 18.17 8.72
CA LEU A 107 -7.67 18.81 8.11
C LEU A 107 -6.44 18.75 9.02
N GLN A 108 -6.61 18.93 10.32
CA GLN A 108 -5.53 18.75 11.29
C GLN A 108 -5.03 17.31 11.31
N ALA A 109 -5.92 16.30 11.34
CA ALA A 109 -5.52 14.90 11.29
C ALA A 109 -4.72 14.58 10.01
N ILE A 110 -5.14 15.10 8.84
CA ILE A 110 -4.38 14.98 7.59
C ILE A 110 -3.00 15.66 7.71
N TYR A 111 -2.94 16.86 8.30
CA TYR A 111 -1.67 17.57 8.48
C TYR A 111 -0.71 16.83 9.44
N GLU A 112 -1.24 16.22 10.49
CA GLU A 112 -0.48 15.38 11.42
C GLU A 112 0.05 14.13 10.72
N TYR A 113 -0.79 13.43 9.94
CA TYR A 113 -0.35 12.34 9.06
C TYR A 113 0.81 12.77 8.16
N GLN A 114 0.66 13.90 7.45
CA GLN A 114 1.68 14.39 6.54
C GLN A 114 3.00 14.69 7.28
N THR A 115 2.91 15.22 8.50
CA THR A 115 4.07 15.52 9.36
C THR A 115 4.75 14.24 9.82
N MET A 116 3.99 13.23 10.26
CA MET A 116 4.50 11.94 10.68
C MET A 116 5.18 11.21 9.52
N MET A 117 4.55 11.16 8.34
CA MET A 117 5.12 10.51 7.16
C MET A 117 6.36 11.24 6.63
N ALA A 118 6.35 12.57 6.60
CA ALA A 118 7.53 13.36 6.24
C ALA A 118 8.70 13.06 7.19
N SER A 119 8.44 13.02 8.51
CA SER A 119 9.46 12.71 9.52
C SER A 119 9.97 11.27 9.39
N LEU A 120 9.06 10.29 9.26
CA LEU A 120 9.39 8.87 9.14
C LEU A 120 10.20 8.55 7.88
N THR A 121 9.94 9.27 6.78
CA THR A 121 10.66 9.09 5.51
C THR A 121 11.87 10.01 5.35
N GLY A 122 12.10 10.95 6.28
CA GLY A 122 13.16 11.97 6.16
C GLY A 122 12.93 12.99 5.03
N MET A 123 11.69 13.13 4.55
CA MET A 123 11.33 13.94 3.38
C MET A 123 10.65 15.26 3.80
N ASP A 124 10.53 16.22 2.88
CA ASP A 124 10.06 17.57 3.22
C ASP A 124 8.54 17.75 3.18
N VAL A 125 7.86 16.96 2.35
CA VAL A 125 6.42 17.03 2.10
C VAL A 125 5.84 15.64 1.92
N SER A 126 4.61 15.45 2.38
CA SER A 126 3.78 14.26 2.14
C SER A 126 2.48 14.69 1.49
N ASN A 127 1.90 13.86 0.62
CA ASN A 127 0.51 14.02 0.23
C ASN A 127 -0.43 13.45 1.30
N ALA A 128 -1.74 13.59 1.09
CA ALA A 128 -2.79 12.99 1.89
C ALA A 128 -3.23 11.66 1.28
N SER A 129 -2.32 10.69 1.21
CA SER A 129 -2.53 9.33 0.68
C SER A 129 -2.81 9.21 -0.83
N LEU A 130 -2.69 7.97 -1.32
CA LEU A 130 -3.07 7.44 -2.62
C LEU A 130 -3.90 6.16 -2.44
N TYR A 131 -4.18 5.41 -3.50
CA TYR A 131 -5.03 4.21 -3.45
C TYR A 131 -4.37 3.02 -2.75
N ASP A 132 -3.12 2.72 -3.08
CA ASP A 132 -2.30 1.62 -2.55
C ASP A 132 -0.82 1.86 -2.88
N GLY A 133 0.08 1.01 -2.37
CA GLY A 133 1.52 1.13 -2.67
C GLY A 133 1.89 0.95 -4.15
N ALA A 134 1.11 0.16 -4.91
CA ALA A 134 1.38 -0.14 -6.32
C ALA A 134 1.10 1.06 -7.24
N SER A 135 -0.09 1.66 -7.08
CA SER A 135 -0.44 2.95 -7.68
C SER A 135 0.44 4.08 -7.15
N GLY A 136 0.91 3.98 -5.90
CA GLY A 136 1.90 4.89 -5.33
C GLY A 136 3.22 4.91 -6.10
N LEU A 137 3.76 3.74 -6.47
CA LEU A 137 4.94 3.65 -7.32
C LEU A 137 4.67 4.24 -8.72
N ALA A 138 3.50 3.94 -9.31
CA ALA A 138 3.14 4.50 -10.61
C ALA A 138 3.10 6.03 -10.62
N GLU A 139 2.49 6.61 -9.58
CA GLU A 139 2.43 8.05 -9.36
C GLU A 139 3.81 8.67 -9.09
N ALA A 140 4.69 7.98 -8.36
CA ALA A 140 6.07 8.41 -8.16
C ALA A 140 6.87 8.45 -9.47
N CYS A 141 6.72 7.42 -10.32
CA CYS A 141 7.34 7.36 -11.65
C CYS A 141 6.83 8.50 -12.56
N LEU A 142 5.52 8.72 -12.63
CA LEU A 142 4.93 9.83 -13.39
C LEU A 142 5.35 11.20 -12.84
N MET A 143 5.44 11.34 -11.52
CA MET A 143 5.96 12.54 -10.87
C MET A 143 7.41 12.79 -11.23
N ALA A 144 8.26 11.75 -11.26
CA ALA A 144 9.66 11.88 -11.65
C ALA A 144 9.82 12.35 -13.10
N VAL A 145 9.00 11.85 -14.04
CA VAL A 145 8.97 12.34 -15.43
C VAL A 145 8.64 13.83 -15.51
N ARG A 146 7.68 14.31 -14.71
CA ARG A 146 7.33 15.74 -14.68
C ARG A 146 8.38 16.59 -13.95
N ALA A 147 9.05 16.04 -12.94
CA ALA A 147 9.99 16.74 -12.09
C ALA A 147 11.39 16.84 -12.73
N ASN A 148 11.88 15.76 -13.35
CA ASN A 148 13.19 15.72 -13.99
C ASN A 148 13.15 16.36 -15.38
N ARG A 149 13.19 17.69 -15.42
CA ARG A 149 13.14 18.46 -16.67
C ARG A 149 14.36 18.27 -17.58
N ARG A 150 15.47 17.75 -17.04
CA ARG A 150 16.71 17.49 -17.77
C ARG A 150 16.59 16.25 -18.65
N SER A 151 15.85 15.25 -18.19
CA SER A 151 15.55 14.04 -18.96
C SER A 151 14.41 14.25 -19.96
N LYS A 152 14.49 13.58 -21.11
CA LYS A 152 13.42 13.51 -22.12
C LYS A 152 12.98 12.09 -22.42
N SER A 153 13.62 11.11 -21.81
CA SER A 153 13.44 9.70 -22.16
C SER A 153 12.23 9.04 -21.52
N ALA A 154 11.77 9.54 -20.35
CA ALA A 154 10.78 8.87 -19.51
C ALA A 154 11.15 7.42 -19.16
N ARG A 155 12.46 7.09 -19.20
CA ARG A 155 13.02 5.78 -18.87
C ARG A 155 13.27 5.72 -17.37
N ILE A 156 12.68 4.72 -16.72
CA ILE A 156 12.82 4.47 -15.29
C ILE A 156 13.56 3.15 -15.13
N LEU A 157 14.74 3.17 -14.52
CA LEU A 157 15.42 1.93 -14.14
C LEU A 157 14.73 1.35 -12.92
N VAL A 158 14.25 0.12 -13.04
CA VAL A 158 13.51 -0.56 -11.98
C VAL A 158 14.16 -1.91 -11.70
N PRO A 159 14.87 -2.06 -10.57
CA PRO A 159 15.39 -3.34 -10.13
C PRO A 159 14.32 -4.43 -10.16
N ARG A 160 14.68 -5.62 -10.63
CA ARG A 160 13.79 -6.79 -10.57
C ARG A 160 13.49 -7.21 -9.12
N THR A 161 14.24 -6.71 -8.15
CA THR A 161 14.01 -6.86 -6.71
C THR A 161 12.87 -5.98 -6.18
N VAL A 162 12.33 -5.04 -6.98
CA VAL A 162 11.07 -4.34 -6.67
C VAL A 162 9.89 -5.31 -6.80
N ASN A 163 8.91 -5.18 -5.90
CA ASN A 163 7.71 -6.02 -5.83
C ASN A 163 7.10 -6.21 -7.25
N PRO A 164 6.95 -7.45 -7.74
CA PRO A 164 6.52 -7.72 -9.10
C PRO A 164 5.11 -7.22 -9.39
N THR A 165 4.22 -7.21 -8.39
CA THR A 165 2.87 -6.64 -8.52
C THR A 165 2.93 -5.12 -8.68
N TYR A 166 3.85 -4.45 -7.97
CA TYR A 166 4.02 -2.99 -8.11
C TYR A 166 4.58 -2.63 -9.49
N ARG A 167 5.56 -3.42 -9.98
CA ARG A 167 6.09 -3.27 -11.35
C ARG A 167 5.01 -3.46 -12.40
N SER A 168 4.23 -4.53 -12.31
CA SER A 168 3.12 -4.84 -13.24
C SER A 168 2.04 -3.77 -13.22
N CYS A 169 1.62 -3.32 -12.04
CA CYS A 169 0.65 -2.25 -11.88
C CYS A 169 1.15 -0.92 -12.46
N THR A 170 2.42 -0.58 -12.21
CA THR A 170 3.03 0.63 -12.77
C THR A 170 3.05 0.60 -14.30
N GLU A 171 3.43 -0.53 -14.89
CA GLU A 171 3.40 -0.72 -16.34
C GLU A 171 1.97 -0.54 -16.88
N ALA A 172 0.97 -1.16 -16.24
CA ALA A 172 -0.42 -1.06 -16.65
C ALA A 172 -0.97 0.39 -16.58
N ILE A 173 -0.58 1.17 -15.57
CA ILE A 173 -1.03 2.56 -15.37
C ILE A 173 -0.29 3.54 -16.30
N ALA A 174 1.02 3.36 -16.49
CA ALA A 174 1.88 4.41 -17.04
C ALA A 174 2.39 4.15 -18.47
N SER A 175 2.39 2.92 -18.98
CA SER A 175 2.95 2.58 -20.31
C SER A 175 2.29 3.36 -21.45
N THR A 176 0.98 3.55 -21.39
CA THR A 176 0.22 4.33 -22.40
C THR A 176 0.54 5.83 -22.39
N GLN A 177 1.28 6.30 -21.38
CA GLN A 177 1.73 7.69 -21.25
C GLN A 177 3.18 7.89 -21.71
N GLY A 178 3.77 6.89 -22.39
CA GLY A 178 5.13 6.95 -22.93
C GLY A 178 6.24 6.70 -21.90
N LEU A 179 5.88 6.27 -20.69
CA LEU A 179 6.82 5.85 -19.66
C LEU A 179 7.32 4.44 -19.95
N SER A 180 8.63 4.21 -19.81
CA SER A 180 9.24 2.90 -20.00
C SER A 180 9.93 2.43 -18.72
N LEU A 181 9.52 1.27 -18.21
CA LEU A 181 10.20 0.60 -17.11
C LEU A 181 11.29 -0.32 -17.67
N GLU A 182 12.54 -0.05 -17.32
CA GLU A 182 13.68 -0.88 -17.71
C GLU A 182 14.15 -1.73 -16.53
N PRO A 183 14.03 -3.06 -16.62
CA PRO A 183 14.43 -3.93 -15.53
C PRO A 183 15.95 -3.91 -15.34
N VAL A 184 16.39 -3.76 -14.10
CA VAL A 184 17.79 -3.98 -13.70
C VAL A 184 17.89 -5.32 -12.98
N ASP A 185 18.79 -6.18 -13.43
CA ASP A 185 19.00 -7.48 -12.83
C ASP A 185 19.61 -7.38 -11.42
N TYR A 186 19.45 -8.46 -10.65
CA TYR A 186 19.98 -8.59 -9.30
C TYR A 186 21.05 -9.69 -9.26
N ASP A 187 21.95 -9.59 -8.30
CA ASP A 187 22.93 -10.63 -8.03
C ASP A 187 22.23 -11.87 -7.44
N ARG A 188 22.34 -13.01 -8.12
CA ARG A 188 21.63 -14.24 -7.73
C ARG A 188 22.12 -14.86 -6.43
N ARG A 189 23.30 -14.47 -5.94
CA ARG A 189 23.83 -14.95 -4.65
C ARG A 189 23.23 -14.18 -3.48
N THR A 190 23.20 -12.86 -3.59
CA THR A 190 22.74 -11.98 -2.51
C THR A 190 21.27 -11.58 -2.61
N GLY A 191 20.64 -11.73 -3.78
CA GLY A 191 19.26 -11.27 -3.99
C GLY A 191 19.14 -9.74 -3.97
N ARG A 192 20.23 -9.02 -4.23
CA ARG A 192 20.33 -7.55 -4.20
C ARG A 192 20.70 -7.00 -5.55
N THR A 193 20.32 -5.76 -5.83
CA THR A 193 20.80 -5.04 -7.01
C THR A 193 22.09 -4.32 -6.66
N LEU A 194 23.20 -4.81 -7.23
CA LEU A 194 24.52 -4.21 -7.05
C LEU A 194 24.66 -2.99 -7.96
N VAL A 195 25.41 -1.98 -7.53
CA VAL A 195 25.66 -0.77 -8.33
C VAL A 195 26.28 -1.09 -9.70
N ASP A 196 27.09 -2.14 -9.80
CA ASP A 196 27.68 -2.61 -11.07
C ASP A 196 26.62 -3.01 -12.12
N ALA A 197 25.43 -3.45 -11.69
CA ALA A 197 24.33 -3.76 -12.60
C ALA A 197 23.78 -2.52 -13.30
N LEU A 198 24.05 -1.32 -12.78
CA LEU A 198 23.67 -0.04 -13.38
C LEU A 198 24.72 0.47 -14.38
N ALA A 199 25.95 -0.05 -14.37
CA ALA A 199 27.05 0.41 -15.24
C ALA A 199 26.70 0.47 -16.74
N PRO A 200 25.94 -0.48 -17.34
CA PRO A 200 25.53 -0.40 -18.73
C PRO A 200 24.68 0.83 -19.08
N HIS A 201 24.03 1.44 -18.10
CA HIS A 201 23.17 2.61 -18.25
C HIS A 201 23.90 3.94 -18.06
N ALA A 202 25.19 3.91 -17.70
CA ALA A 202 25.98 5.12 -17.48
C ALA A 202 26.06 6.00 -18.75
N GLY A 203 25.90 7.31 -18.59
CA GLY A 203 25.89 8.29 -19.68
C GLY A 203 24.64 8.29 -20.56
N GLN A 204 23.64 7.45 -20.26
CA GLN A 204 22.36 7.46 -20.97
C GLN A 204 21.37 8.45 -20.35
N ASP A 205 20.38 8.89 -21.12
CA ASP A 205 19.27 9.69 -20.58
C ASP A 205 18.29 8.79 -19.80
N ILE A 206 18.42 8.80 -18.47
CA ILE A 206 17.57 8.09 -17.52
C ILE A 206 16.82 9.12 -16.66
N THR A 207 15.49 8.96 -16.57
CA THR A 207 14.65 9.89 -15.80
C THR A 207 14.77 9.63 -14.30
N ALA A 208 14.69 8.36 -13.88
CA ALA A 208 14.79 7.98 -12.47
C ALA A 208 15.27 6.53 -12.28
N VAL A 209 15.71 6.23 -11.06
CA VAL A 209 16.05 4.89 -10.56
C VAL A 209 15.16 4.59 -9.35
N VAL A 210 14.50 3.43 -9.38
CA VAL A 210 13.71 2.94 -8.25
C VAL A 210 14.60 2.10 -7.33
N ILE A 211 14.47 2.28 -6.02
CA ILE A 211 15.14 1.47 -5.01
C ILE A 211 14.10 1.05 -3.99
N GLN A 212 13.88 -0.25 -3.81
CA GLN A 212 12.97 -0.77 -2.79
C GLN A 212 13.74 -1.24 -1.55
N GLN A 213 13.35 -0.76 -0.36
CA GLN A 213 14.00 -1.09 0.91
C GLN A 213 12.99 -1.42 2.03
N PRO A 214 13.04 -2.64 2.60
CA PRO A 214 13.69 -3.85 2.10
C PRO A 214 13.15 -4.25 0.73
N ASN A 215 13.96 -4.95 -0.07
CA ASN A 215 13.51 -5.42 -1.38
C ASN A 215 12.53 -6.60 -1.28
N PHE A 216 11.94 -7.03 -2.41
CA PHE A 216 10.90 -8.06 -2.43
C PHE A 216 11.35 -9.43 -1.90
N PHE A 217 12.66 -9.71 -1.89
CA PHE A 217 13.20 -10.94 -1.31
C PHE A 217 13.51 -10.82 0.18
N GLY A 218 13.19 -9.68 0.78
CA GLY A 218 13.48 -9.33 2.18
C GLY A 218 14.91 -8.84 2.43
N GLN A 219 15.72 -8.65 1.39
CA GLN A 219 17.11 -8.22 1.51
C GLN A 219 17.23 -6.69 1.67
N LEU A 220 18.31 -6.25 2.29
CA LEU A 220 18.66 -4.83 2.41
C LEU A 220 19.58 -4.43 1.25
N GLU A 221 19.13 -3.50 0.41
CA GLU A 221 19.90 -2.97 -0.72
C GLU A 221 21.00 -2.00 -0.23
N GLU A 222 22.04 -1.82 -1.04
CA GLU A 222 23.07 -0.78 -0.81
C GLU A 222 22.52 0.59 -1.26
N VAL A 223 21.52 1.08 -0.52
CA VAL A 223 20.72 2.26 -0.90
C VAL A 223 21.55 3.52 -1.14
N ASP A 224 22.65 3.69 -0.40
CA ASP A 224 23.54 4.84 -0.52
C ASP A 224 24.27 4.83 -1.87
N GLU A 225 24.85 3.69 -2.26
CA GLU A 225 25.60 3.54 -3.52
C GLU A 225 24.69 3.67 -4.75
N LEU A 226 23.50 3.07 -4.68
CA LEU A 226 22.50 3.14 -5.75
C LEU A 226 21.97 4.57 -5.93
N ALA A 227 21.72 5.29 -4.84
CA ALA A 227 21.26 6.68 -4.89
C ALA A 227 22.33 7.62 -5.44
N ASP A 228 23.57 7.51 -4.96
CA ASP A 228 24.68 8.34 -5.43
C ASP A 228 24.99 8.08 -6.91
N TRP A 229 24.93 6.84 -7.38
CA TRP A 229 25.06 6.52 -8.80
C TRP A 229 23.97 7.20 -9.64
N ALA A 230 22.69 7.10 -9.21
CA ALA A 230 21.57 7.68 -9.95
C ALA A 230 21.72 9.20 -10.10
N HIS A 231 22.08 9.89 -9.01
CA HIS A 231 22.32 11.32 -9.04
C HIS A 231 23.53 11.72 -9.88
N ALA A 232 24.60 10.92 -9.89
CA ALA A 232 25.74 11.14 -10.76
C ALA A 232 25.37 11.05 -12.25
N GLN A 233 24.34 10.26 -12.60
CA GLN A 233 23.78 10.20 -13.96
C GLN A 233 22.71 11.28 -14.23
N GLY A 234 22.37 12.13 -13.24
CA GLY A 234 21.30 13.11 -13.37
C GLY A 234 19.88 12.54 -13.32
N ALA A 235 19.73 11.26 -12.95
CA ALA A 235 18.45 10.63 -12.69
C ALA A 235 17.94 11.00 -11.27
N LEU A 236 16.62 10.99 -11.07
CA LEU A 236 16.03 11.10 -9.73
C LEU A 236 16.00 9.72 -9.04
N VAL A 237 15.95 9.70 -7.72
CA VAL A 237 15.82 8.49 -6.91
C VAL A 237 14.39 8.39 -6.37
N ILE A 238 13.75 7.25 -6.65
CA ILE A 238 12.44 6.88 -6.11
C ILE A 238 12.63 5.76 -5.10
N ALA A 239 12.38 6.04 -3.83
CA ALA A 239 12.41 5.06 -2.76
C ALA A 239 11.06 4.38 -2.59
N VAL A 240 11.00 3.05 -2.65
CA VAL A 240 9.82 2.25 -2.28
C VAL A 240 10.09 1.61 -0.94
N VAL A 241 9.32 1.94 0.09
CA VAL A 241 9.65 1.53 1.46
C VAL A 241 8.47 0.98 2.22
N ASN A 242 8.76 0.03 3.12
CA ASN A 242 7.80 -0.36 4.15
C ASN A 242 7.91 0.61 5.34
N PRO A 243 6.83 1.27 5.78
CA PRO A 243 6.90 2.31 6.80
C PRO A 243 7.31 1.78 8.18
N ILE A 244 7.02 0.52 8.52
CA ILE A 244 7.47 -0.08 9.77
C ILE A 244 8.99 -0.30 9.76
N ALA A 245 9.56 -0.68 8.61
CA ALA A 245 10.99 -0.88 8.48
C ALA A 245 11.80 0.40 8.77
N LEU A 246 11.24 1.57 8.45
CA LEU A 246 11.89 2.88 8.68
C LEU A 246 12.03 3.24 10.16
N ALA A 247 11.38 2.51 11.07
CA ALA A 247 11.62 2.67 12.49
C ALA A 247 12.99 2.10 12.94
N LEU A 248 13.65 1.29 12.11
CA LEU A 248 15.00 0.74 12.35
C LEU A 248 16.00 1.14 11.27
N LEU A 249 15.56 1.29 10.03
CA LEU A 249 16.41 1.55 8.89
C LEU A 249 16.54 3.06 8.64
N ARG A 250 17.69 3.47 8.11
CA ARG A 250 17.92 4.85 7.71
C ARG A 250 16.84 5.30 6.71
N PRO A 251 16.17 6.44 6.94
CA PRO A 251 15.07 6.88 6.10
C PRO A 251 15.53 7.32 4.70
N PRO A 252 14.66 7.24 3.67
CA PRO A 252 14.97 7.66 2.30
C PRO A 252 15.61 9.04 2.16
N GLY A 253 15.18 10.00 2.97
CA GLY A 253 15.73 11.35 2.96
C GLY A 253 17.21 11.47 3.32
N GLU A 254 17.82 10.40 3.82
CA GLU A 254 19.23 10.33 4.23
C GLU A 254 20.04 9.29 3.42
N TRP A 255 19.50 8.77 2.32
CA TRP A 255 20.21 7.83 1.44
C TRP A 255 21.30 8.53 0.61
N GLY A 256 22.51 7.98 0.61
CA GLY A 256 23.66 8.54 -0.08
C GLY A 256 23.97 9.96 0.38
N SER A 257 24.55 10.75 -0.52
CA SER A 257 24.96 12.13 -0.25
C SER A 257 23.82 13.15 -0.29
N ARG A 258 22.69 12.83 -0.93
CA ARG A 258 21.59 13.78 -1.21
C ARG A 258 20.20 13.32 -0.76
N GLY A 259 20.03 12.06 -0.35
CA GLY A 259 18.73 11.41 -0.09
C GLY A 259 17.88 11.19 -1.33
N ALA A 260 16.85 10.34 -1.21
CA ALA A 260 15.88 10.14 -2.27
C ALA A 260 15.17 11.47 -2.65
N ASP A 261 14.69 11.56 -3.89
CA ASP A 261 13.93 12.72 -4.37
C ASP A 261 12.43 12.54 -4.10
N ILE A 262 11.97 11.29 -4.20
CA ILE A 262 10.59 10.84 -3.98
C ILE A 262 10.64 9.56 -3.16
N ALA A 263 9.76 9.41 -2.17
CA ALA A 263 9.55 8.14 -1.47
C ALA A 263 8.06 7.76 -1.50
N CYS A 264 7.77 6.48 -1.67
CA CYS A 264 6.41 5.95 -1.70
C CYS A 264 6.36 4.55 -1.09
N GLY A 265 5.16 4.03 -0.89
CA GLY A 265 4.96 2.68 -0.39
C GLY A 265 3.52 2.44 0.05
N GLU A 266 3.29 1.25 0.59
CA GLU A 266 2.02 0.86 1.17
C GLU A 266 1.97 1.25 2.66
N GLY A 267 0.89 1.92 3.03
CA GLY A 267 0.63 2.39 4.39
C GLY A 267 -0.16 1.40 5.25
N GLN A 268 -0.69 0.32 4.68
CA GLN A 268 -1.43 -0.74 5.39
C GLN A 268 -0.80 -1.18 6.73
N PRO A 269 0.53 -1.36 6.85
CA PRO A 269 1.16 -1.73 8.11
C PRO A 269 0.86 -0.78 9.29
N LEU A 270 0.50 0.47 9.01
CA LEU A 270 0.18 1.49 10.00
C LEU A 270 -1.29 1.37 10.44
N GLY A 271 -1.65 0.27 11.09
CA GLY A 271 -2.95 0.15 11.75
C GLY A 271 -4.15 -0.21 10.86
N VAL A 272 -3.92 -0.68 9.63
CA VAL A 272 -4.98 -1.15 8.72
C VAL A 272 -4.97 -2.68 8.66
N PRO A 273 -6.13 -3.37 8.80
CA PRO A 273 -6.17 -4.82 8.80
C PRO A 273 -5.95 -5.40 7.41
N LEU A 274 -5.52 -6.66 7.35
CA LEU A 274 -5.64 -7.44 6.13
C LEU A 274 -7.13 -7.64 5.81
N ALA A 275 -7.55 -7.19 4.63
CA ALA A 275 -8.96 -7.18 4.21
C ALA A 275 -9.14 -7.86 2.84
N SER A 276 -8.41 -8.95 2.61
CA SER A 276 -8.43 -9.69 1.32
C SER A 276 -8.02 -8.82 0.11
N GLY A 277 -7.11 -7.86 0.33
CA GLY A 277 -6.55 -6.99 -0.71
C GLY A 277 -6.84 -5.50 -0.51
N GLY A 278 -7.83 -5.12 0.31
CA GLY A 278 -8.07 -3.71 0.64
C GLY A 278 -9.46 -3.41 1.21
N PRO A 279 -9.79 -2.13 1.42
CA PRO A 279 -8.99 -0.98 1.02
C PRO A 279 -7.70 -0.88 1.85
N TYR A 280 -6.60 -0.51 1.18
CA TYR A 280 -5.33 -0.11 1.77
C TYR A 280 -5.03 1.35 1.38
N PHE A 281 -3.82 1.87 1.58
CA PHE A 281 -3.49 3.23 1.13
C PHE A 281 -2.03 3.40 0.74
N GLY A 282 -1.78 3.97 -0.43
CA GLY A 282 -0.44 4.41 -0.80
C GLY A 282 -0.07 5.68 -0.06
N PHE A 283 1.22 5.87 0.21
CA PHE A 283 1.76 7.18 0.59
C PHE A 283 2.77 7.65 -0.46
N LEU A 284 2.92 8.97 -0.56
CA LEU A 284 3.99 9.58 -1.36
C LEU A 284 4.53 10.82 -0.65
N THR A 285 5.82 10.81 -0.38
CA THR A 285 6.59 11.94 0.15
C THR A 285 7.66 12.37 -0.85
N ALA A 286 8.10 13.62 -0.79
CA ALA A 286 9.06 14.17 -1.75
C ALA A 286 9.88 15.32 -1.17
N ARG A 287 10.97 15.66 -1.86
CA ARG A 287 11.70 16.91 -1.63
C ARG A 287 10.82 18.12 -1.92
N ARG A 288 11.03 19.21 -1.17
CA ARG A 288 10.23 20.44 -1.27
C ARG A 288 10.19 21.02 -2.68
N GLU A 289 11.29 20.94 -3.41
CA GLU A 289 11.40 21.45 -4.78
C GLU A 289 10.46 20.74 -5.78
N HIS A 290 10.01 19.52 -5.48
CA HIS A 290 9.11 18.74 -6.32
C HIS A 290 7.64 18.85 -5.93
N VAL A 291 7.28 19.57 -4.85
CA VAL A 291 5.90 19.63 -4.31
C VAL A 291 4.85 20.05 -5.36
N ARG A 292 5.22 20.86 -6.35
CA ARG A 292 4.29 21.29 -7.41
C ARG A 292 3.92 20.17 -8.40
N GLN A 293 4.65 19.05 -8.40
CA GLN A 293 4.39 17.87 -9.23
C GLN A 293 3.72 16.73 -8.46
N MET A 294 3.59 16.88 -7.14
CA MET A 294 3.02 15.87 -6.25
C MET A 294 1.55 15.58 -6.62
N PRO A 295 1.14 14.31 -6.71
CA PRO A 295 -0.24 13.92 -6.95
C PRO A 295 -1.07 13.93 -5.67
N GLY A 296 -2.38 14.07 -5.85
CA GLY A 296 -3.33 14.09 -4.75
C GLY A 296 -3.29 15.36 -3.90
N ARG A 297 -4.02 15.27 -2.79
CA ARG A 297 -4.28 16.40 -1.88
C ARG A 297 -3.09 16.67 -0.97
N ILE A 298 -2.95 17.92 -0.56
CA ILE A 298 -1.96 18.36 0.43
C ILE A 298 -2.70 19.32 1.37
N VAL A 299 -2.65 19.08 2.67
CA VAL A 299 -3.10 20.07 3.66
C VAL A 299 -1.91 20.94 4.08
N GLY A 300 -2.16 22.24 4.21
CA GLY A 300 -1.20 23.21 4.71
C GLY A 300 -1.78 24.01 5.87
N ARG A 301 -0.91 24.42 6.80
CA ARG A 301 -1.24 25.39 7.83
C ARG A 301 -1.33 26.80 7.22
N THR A 302 -2.35 27.56 7.62
CA THR A 302 -2.63 28.94 7.22
C THR A 302 -3.13 29.74 8.41
N VAL A 303 -3.50 31.01 8.18
CA VAL A 303 -4.24 31.84 9.13
C VAL A 303 -5.60 32.25 8.57
N ASP A 304 -6.58 32.46 9.46
CA ASP A 304 -7.90 33.02 9.12
C ASP A 304 -7.87 34.56 9.08
N LEU A 305 -9.05 35.19 8.90
CA LEU A 305 -9.21 36.65 8.86
C LEU A 305 -8.82 37.35 10.18
N ASP A 306 -8.87 36.64 11.31
CA ASP A 306 -8.50 37.13 12.64
C ASP A 306 -7.04 36.82 13.01
N GLY A 307 -6.28 36.22 12.08
CA GLY A 307 -4.88 35.82 12.30
C GLY A 307 -4.71 34.53 13.10
N ARG A 308 -5.78 33.77 13.36
CA ARG A 308 -5.73 32.49 14.08
C ARG A 308 -5.23 31.39 13.15
N SER A 309 -4.39 30.50 13.67
CA SER A 309 -3.89 29.36 12.89
C SER A 309 -5.01 28.36 12.58
N GLY A 310 -5.03 27.88 11.33
CA GLY A 310 -5.90 26.81 10.87
C GLY A 310 -5.26 26.02 9.74
N PHE A 311 -6.01 25.10 9.15
CA PHE A 311 -5.57 24.19 8.09
C PHE A 311 -6.48 24.29 6.88
N THR A 312 -5.94 24.10 5.68
CA THR A 312 -6.73 24.06 4.45
C THR A 312 -6.06 23.18 3.39
N LEU A 313 -6.84 22.69 2.43
CA LEU A 313 -6.29 22.08 1.22
C LEU A 313 -5.53 23.15 0.43
N THR A 314 -4.27 22.87 0.09
CA THR A 314 -3.39 23.81 -0.58
C THR A 314 -2.85 23.27 -1.89
N LEU A 315 -2.36 24.18 -2.75
CA LEU A 315 -1.86 23.86 -4.08
C LEU A 315 -2.87 23.07 -4.94
N GLN A 316 -4.17 23.32 -4.76
CA GLN A 316 -5.25 22.57 -5.42
C GLN A 316 -5.25 22.69 -6.95
N ALA A 317 -4.60 23.73 -7.50
CA ALA A 317 -4.42 23.90 -8.94
C ALA A 317 -3.64 22.77 -9.63
N ARG A 318 -3.11 21.78 -8.88
CA ARG A 318 -2.54 20.53 -9.40
C ARG A 318 -3.61 19.48 -9.72
N GLU A 319 -4.77 19.55 -9.05
CA GLU A 319 -5.77 18.48 -8.99
C GLU A 319 -6.78 18.53 -10.14
N GLN A 320 -7.42 17.40 -10.40
CA GLN A 320 -8.32 17.20 -11.55
C GLN A 320 -9.50 18.18 -11.62
N HIS A 321 -10.05 18.60 -10.48
CA HIS A 321 -11.23 19.47 -10.44
C HIS A 321 -10.94 20.89 -10.94
N ILE A 322 -9.67 21.31 -10.95
CA ILE A 322 -9.22 22.58 -11.52
C ILE A 322 -8.54 22.36 -12.88
N ARG A 323 -7.57 21.43 -12.96
CA ARG A 323 -6.70 21.29 -14.13
C ARG A 323 -7.15 20.26 -15.17
N ARG A 324 -8.13 19.41 -14.85
CA ARG A 324 -8.67 18.37 -15.75
C ARG A 324 -7.54 17.53 -16.37
N GLY A 325 -7.50 17.40 -17.70
CA GLY A 325 -6.46 16.65 -18.41
C GLY A 325 -5.02 17.18 -18.26
N LYS A 326 -4.81 18.34 -17.63
CA LYS A 326 -3.46 18.87 -17.31
C LYS A 326 -3.07 18.68 -15.84
N ALA A 327 -3.88 17.98 -15.05
CA ALA A 327 -3.63 17.70 -13.66
C ALA A 327 -2.41 16.78 -13.49
N THR A 328 -1.86 16.74 -12.27
CA THR A 328 -0.73 15.84 -11.95
C THR A 328 -1.14 14.37 -11.87
N SER A 329 -2.43 14.10 -11.66
CA SER A 329 -3.03 12.76 -11.57
C SER A 329 -4.55 12.87 -11.76
N ASN A 330 -5.19 11.74 -12.09
CA ASN A 330 -6.65 11.61 -12.13
C ASN A 330 -7.28 11.36 -10.74
N ILE A 331 -6.47 11.15 -9.69
CA ILE A 331 -6.96 10.87 -8.34
C ILE A 331 -7.94 11.94 -7.85
N CYS A 332 -9.04 11.50 -7.22
CA CYS A 332 -10.06 12.36 -6.62
C CYS A 332 -10.40 11.90 -5.20
N THR A 333 -11.24 10.87 -5.07
CA THR A 333 -11.34 10.09 -3.84
C THR A 333 -10.00 9.41 -3.60
N ASN A 334 -9.46 9.54 -2.40
CA ASN A 334 -8.28 8.86 -1.90
C ASN A 334 -8.70 7.89 -0.76
N GLN A 335 -7.77 7.55 0.13
CA GLN A 335 -7.99 6.63 1.24
C GLN A 335 -7.95 7.36 2.60
N GLY A 336 -8.66 8.50 2.69
CA GLY A 336 -8.64 9.38 3.86
C GLY A 336 -9.01 8.70 5.20
N LEU A 337 -9.94 7.74 5.18
CA LEU A 337 -10.30 6.97 6.37
C LEU A 337 -9.13 6.10 6.88
N LEU A 338 -8.41 5.46 5.97
CA LEU A 338 -7.31 4.57 6.34
C LEU A 338 -6.06 5.35 6.77
N MET A 339 -5.82 6.48 6.10
CA MET A 339 -4.85 7.47 6.55
C MET A 339 -5.19 7.98 7.96
N THR A 340 -6.47 8.15 8.31
CA THR A 340 -6.89 8.50 9.68
C THR A 340 -6.54 7.37 10.67
N ALA A 341 -6.82 6.11 10.33
CA ALA A 341 -6.40 4.96 11.14
C ALA A 341 -4.87 4.95 11.36
N ALA A 342 -4.09 5.23 10.31
CA ALA A 342 -2.63 5.30 10.38
C ALA A 342 -2.14 6.45 11.27
N THR A 343 -2.80 7.60 11.23
CA THR A 343 -2.49 8.75 12.10
C THR A 343 -2.69 8.37 13.57
N ILE A 344 -3.82 7.73 13.88
CA ILE A 344 -4.12 7.27 15.25
C ILE A 344 -3.13 6.19 15.68
N TYR A 345 -2.81 5.23 14.81
CA TYR A 345 -1.82 4.19 15.08
C TYR A 345 -0.45 4.77 15.42
N MET A 346 0.09 5.64 14.56
CA MET A 346 1.39 6.28 14.77
C MET A 346 1.38 7.17 16.03
N THR A 347 0.27 7.84 16.33
CA THR A 347 0.12 8.64 17.56
C THR A 347 0.17 7.77 18.81
N LEU A 348 -0.52 6.63 18.81
CA LEU A 348 -0.58 5.72 19.97
C LEU A 348 0.76 5.04 20.24
N LEU A 349 1.44 4.60 19.18
CA LEU A 349 2.72 3.90 19.32
C LEU A 349 3.87 4.88 19.58
N GLY A 350 3.85 6.03 18.92
CA GLY A 350 5.00 6.93 18.85
C GLY A 350 6.23 6.26 18.23
N PRO A 351 7.38 6.96 18.20
CA PRO A 351 8.61 6.41 17.62
C PRO A 351 9.09 5.16 18.35
N THR A 352 9.06 5.14 19.68
CA THR A 352 9.50 3.98 20.48
C THR A 352 8.62 2.76 20.28
N GLY A 353 7.30 2.92 20.14
CA GLY A 353 6.39 1.81 19.86
C GLY A 353 6.63 1.22 18.47
N LEU A 354 6.81 2.08 17.45
CA LEU A 354 7.13 1.66 16.09
C LEU A 354 8.46 0.91 16.02
N GLU A 355 9.49 1.40 16.72
CA GLU A 355 10.80 0.74 16.79
C GLU A 355 10.68 -0.67 17.41
N ARG A 356 9.90 -0.82 18.48
CA ARG A 356 9.65 -2.13 19.11
C ARG A 356 8.91 -3.09 18.19
N VAL A 357 7.89 -2.60 17.46
CA VAL A 357 7.16 -3.41 16.47
C VAL A 357 8.12 -3.88 15.38
N ALA A 358 8.91 -2.97 14.81
CA ALA A 358 9.88 -3.30 13.77
C ALA A 358 10.93 -4.31 14.26
N ALA A 359 11.48 -4.11 15.47
CA ALA A 359 12.44 -5.04 16.06
C ALA A 359 11.85 -6.43 16.28
N ALA A 360 10.59 -6.50 16.73
CA ALA A 360 9.88 -7.76 16.89
C ALA A 360 9.66 -8.47 15.54
N CYS A 361 9.28 -7.75 14.48
CA CYS A 361 9.15 -8.33 13.13
C CYS A 361 10.48 -8.94 12.65
N ALA A 362 11.58 -8.21 12.79
CA ALA A 362 12.91 -8.71 12.42
C ALA A 362 13.30 -9.96 13.22
N ALA A 363 13.05 -9.95 14.54
CA ALA A 363 13.34 -11.08 15.42
C ALA A 363 12.49 -12.32 15.07
N ARG A 364 11.18 -12.16 14.83
CA ARG A 364 10.29 -13.27 14.46
C ARG A 364 10.62 -13.86 13.10
N THR A 365 11.02 -13.03 12.14
CA THR A 365 11.50 -13.54 10.85
C THR A 365 12.83 -14.27 10.97
N ALA A 366 13.76 -13.79 11.80
CA ALA A 366 15.00 -14.52 12.07
C ALA A 366 14.74 -15.88 12.73
N GLU A 367 13.81 -15.94 13.69
CA GLU A 367 13.37 -17.19 14.33
C GLU A 367 12.73 -18.15 13.32
N LEU A 368 11.79 -17.66 12.50
CA LEU A 368 11.15 -18.44 11.45
C LEU A 368 12.19 -19.04 10.50
N VAL A 369 13.07 -18.21 9.92
CA VAL A 369 14.10 -18.67 8.99
C VAL A 369 15.05 -19.64 9.67
N GLY A 370 15.49 -19.34 10.89
CA GLY A 370 16.36 -20.20 11.68
C GLY A 370 15.77 -21.59 11.88
N LYS A 371 14.46 -21.68 12.17
CA LYS A 371 13.78 -22.96 12.39
C LYS A 371 13.47 -23.71 11.10
N LEU A 372 13.02 -23.02 10.05
CA LEU A 372 12.71 -23.68 8.78
C LEU A 372 13.98 -24.22 8.10
N THR A 373 15.12 -23.55 8.25
CA THR A 373 16.39 -23.94 7.60
C THR A 373 17.13 -25.06 8.31
N THR A 374 16.66 -25.54 9.47
CA THR A 374 17.13 -26.80 10.06
C THR A 374 16.49 -28.04 9.45
N LEU A 375 15.46 -27.88 8.61
CA LEU A 375 14.73 -28.99 8.00
C LEU A 375 15.44 -29.47 6.73
N ASP A 376 15.53 -30.80 6.58
CA ASP A 376 16.09 -31.41 5.37
C ASP A 376 15.30 -30.99 4.12
N GLY A 377 16.00 -30.47 3.12
CA GLY A 377 15.42 -29.97 1.88
C GLY A 377 15.04 -28.48 1.89
N VAL A 378 15.25 -27.77 3.01
CA VAL A 378 15.03 -26.32 3.11
C VAL A 378 16.34 -25.58 3.29
N ARG A 379 16.60 -24.57 2.45
CA ARG A 379 17.80 -23.72 2.54
C ARG A 379 17.48 -22.26 2.25
N PRO A 380 18.24 -21.28 2.76
CA PRO A 380 18.10 -19.89 2.32
C PRO A 380 18.28 -19.73 0.81
N SER A 381 17.48 -18.85 0.18
CA SER A 381 17.71 -18.44 -1.21
C SER A 381 18.92 -17.53 -1.31
N PHE A 382 19.07 -16.63 -0.33
CA PHE A 382 20.06 -15.55 -0.34
C PHE A 382 20.76 -15.42 1.02
N GLU A 383 22.01 -14.96 0.95
CA GLU A 383 22.83 -14.57 2.10
C GLU A 383 22.57 -13.11 2.48
N GLY A 384 22.73 -12.77 3.76
CA GLY A 384 22.69 -11.38 4.21
C GLY A 384 21.63 -11.06 5.26
N ALA A 385 21.60 -9.78 5.62
CA ALA A 385 20.64 -9.20 6.54
C ALA A 385 19.25 -9.12 5.90
N ARG A 386 18.22 -9.26 6.74
CA ARG A 386 16.81 -9.25 6.32
C ARG A 386 15.96 -8.55 7.37
N PHE A 387 14.77 -8.14 6.96
CA PHE A 387 13.78 -7.56 7.86
C PHE A 387 12.68 -8.59 8.21
N HIS A 388 11.45 -8.38 7.74
CA HIS A 388 10.30 -9.24 8.08
C HIS A 388 9.95 -10.29 7.01
N GLU A 389 10.80 -10.44 6.00
CA GLU A 389 10.62 -11.35 4.88
C GLU A 389 11.92 -12.08 4.55
N ALA A 390 11.80 -13.28 4.02
CA ALA A 390 12.94 -14.06 3.55
C ALA A 390 12.55 -15.02 2.44
N ALA A 391 13.38 -15.08 1.39
CA ALA A 391 13.29 -16.14 0.39
C ALA A 391 14.04 -17.40 0.88
N ILE A 392 13.37 -18.54 0.83
CA ILE A 392 13.92 -19.89 1.04
C ILE A 392 13.76 -20.72 -0.24
N ARG A 393 14.62 -21.72 -0.43
CA ARG A 393 14.55 -22.73 -1.48
C ARG A 393 14.19 -24.07 -0.87
N LEU A 394 13.31 -24.76 -1.57
CA LEU A 394 12.93 -26.14 -1.32
C LEU A 394 13.64 -27.03 -2.36
N ASP A 395 13.81 -28.30 -2.05
CA ASP A 395 14.28 -29.34 -2.98
C ASP A 395 13.13 -30.05 -3.74
N ARG A 396 11.89 -29.60 -3.55
CA ARG A 396 10.67 -30.17 -4.14
C ARG A 396 9.67 -29.08 -4.55
N PRO A 397 8.63 -29.41 -5.34
CA PRO A 397 7.70 -28.41 -5.89
C PRO A 397 7.02 -27.53 -4.82
N VAL A 398 7.18 -26.21 -4.92
CA VAL A 398 6.59 -25.24 -3.98
C VAL A 398 5.07 -25.37 -3.90
N GLN A 399 4.40 -25.55 -5.04
CA GLN A 399 2.95 -25.67 -5.10
C GLN A 399 2.43 -26.84 -4.24
N ALA A 400 3.01 -28.03 -4.38
CA ALA A 400 2.60 -29.21 -3.61
C ALA A 400 2.83 -29.00 -2.09
N VAL A 401 3.91 -28.29 -1.73
CA VAL A 401 4.19 -27.95 -0.33
C VAL A 401 3.15 -26.96 0.21
N LEU A 402 2.81 -25.92 -0.54
CA LEU A 402 1.79 -24.95 -0.15
C LEU A 402 0.40 -25.58 -0.01
N GLU A 403 0.02 -26.51 -0.89
CA GLU A 403 -1.23 -27.27 -0.79
C GLU A 403 -1.24 -28.13 0.50
N GLY A 404 -0.16 -28.86 0.77
CA GLY A 404 -0.04 -29.68 1.98
C GLY A 404 -0.04 -28.88 3.29
N LEU A 405 0.52 -27.66 3.29
CA LEU A 405 0.44 -26.72 4.41
C LEU A 405 -0.98 -26.16 4.56
N ALA A 406 -1.64 -25.85 3.44
CA ALA A 406 -3.00 -25.32 3.44
C ALA A 406 -4.02 -26.32 4.02
N GLU A 407 -3.85 -27.62 3.75
CA GLU A 407 -4.63 -28.70 4.37
C GLU A 407 -4.46 -28.75 5.90
N ARG A 408 -3.31 -28.28 6.41
CA ARG A 408 -2.97 -28.19 7.84
C ARG A 408 -3.31 -26.82 8.43
N GLY A 409 -4.03 -25.97 7.70
CA GLY A 409 -4.46 -24.65 8.18
C GLY A 409 -3.36 -23.59 8.16
N ILE A 410 -2.26 -23.81 7.42
CA ILE A 410 -1.15 -22.85 7.29
C ILE A 410 -1.10 -22.32 5.87
N VAL A 411 -1.10 -21.00 5.72
CA VAL A 411 -0.81 -20.32 4.47
C VAL A 411 0.69 -20.01 4.45
N GLY A 412 1.47 -20.92 3.87
CA GLY A 412 2.91 -21.04 4.15
C GLY A 412 3.82 -19.98 3.55
N GLY A 413 3.38 -19.20 2.56
CA GLY A 413 4.26 -18.24 1.89
C GLY A 413 3.78 -17.89 0.50
N TYR A 414 4.58 -17.10 -0.19
CA TYR A 414 4.37 -16.70 -1.58
C TYR A 414 5.33 -17.45 -2.53
N ASP A 415 4.78 -18.13 -3.53
CA ASP A 415 5.54 -18.84 -4.55
C ASP A 415 6.28 -17.86 -5.48
N LEU A 416 7.60 -17.77 -5.33
CA LEU A 416 8.44 -16.86 -6.11
C LEU A 416 8.60 -17.32 -7.56
N GLY A 417 8.38 -18.61 -7.86
CA GLY A 417 8.53 -19.16 -9.21
C GLY A 417 7.61 -18.50 -10.24
N ARG A 418 6.51 -17.90 -9.80
CA ARG A 418 5.56 -17.13 -10.64
C ARG A 418 6.20 -15.92 -11.33
N HIS A 419 7.19 -15.30 -10.70
CA HIS A 419 7.85 -14.09 -11.20
C HIS A 419 9.36 -14.25 -11.39
N TYR A 420 9.95 -15.26 -10.75
CA TYR A 420 11.39 -15.54 -10.73
C TYR A 420 11.66 -17.02 -10.98
N PRO A 421 11.28 -17.58 -12.15
CA PRO A 421 11.46 -19.00 -12.46
C PRO A 421 12.92 -19.45 -12.38
N GLU A 422 13.88 -18.53 -12.55
CA GLU A 422 15.31 -18.81 -12.40
C GLU A 422 15.74 -19.16 -10.98
N LEU A 423 14.92 -18.87 -9.96
CA LEU A 423 15.18 -19.26 -8.57
C LEU A 423 14.77 -20.71 -8.27
N GLY A 424 14.10 -21.38 -9.22
CA GLY A 424 13.59 -22.73 -9.06
C GLY A 424 12.47 -22.80 -8.02
N GLN A 425 12.58 -23.77 -7.10
CA GLN A 425 11.58 -24.01 -6.05
C GLN A 425 11.77 -23.02 -4.88
N ALA A 426 11.53 -21.74 -5.13
CA ALA A 426 11.71 -20.68 -4.14
C ALA A 426 10.38 -20.20 -3.56
N LEU A 427 10.36 -20.02 -2.24
CA LEU A 427 9.21 -19.57 -1.46
C LEU A 427 9.63 -18.33 -0.65
N LEU A 428 8.84 -17.27 -0.72
CA LEU A 428 8.96 -16.12 0.18
C LEU A 428 8.13 -16.40 1.44
N VAL A 429 8.73 -16.24 2.61
CA VAL A 429 8.07 -16.38 3.90
C VAL A 429 8.19 -15.09 4.70
N CYS A 430 7.19 -14.81 5.53
CA CYS A 430 7.07 -13.58 6.30
C CYS A 430 6.65 -13.87 7.74
N ALA A 431 7.27 -13.20 8.71
CA ALA A 431 6.79 -13.15 10.09
C ALA A 431 6.87 -11.73 10.65
N THR A 432 5.78 -11.28 11.26
CA THR A 432 5.66 -9.98 11.92
C THR A 432 5.63 -10.16 13.44
N GLU A 433 5.42 -9.08 14.18
CA GLU A 433 5.28 -9.10 15.64
C GLU A 433 4.09 -9.92 16.15
N THR A 434 3.13 -10.25 15.26
CA THR A 434 1.95 -11.05 15.62
C THR A 434 2.23 -12.55 15.65
N ARG A 435 3.39 -13.01 15.17
CA ARG A 435 3.76 -14.43 15.23
C ARG A 435 4.38 -14.76 16.56
N THR A 436 3.89 -15.85 17.17
CA THR A 436 4.53 -16.42 18.36
C THR A 436 5.53 -17.50 17.99
N SER A 437 6.35 -17.91 18.96
CA SER A 437 7.24 -19.06 18.80
C SER A 437 6.43 -20.33 18.54
N GLU A 438 5.28 -20.51 19.18
CA GLU A 438 4.39 -21.65 18.95
C GLU A 438 3.83 -21.68 17.52
N ASP A 439 3.51 -20.53 16.93
CA ASP A 439 3.06 -20.46 15.52
C ASP A 439 4.18 -20.89 14.56
N ILE A 440 5.41 -20.45 14.83
CA ILE A 440 6.60 -20.80 14.05
C ILE A 440 6.91 -22.30 14.19
N ASP A 441 6.75 -22.86 15.38
CA ASP A 441 6.91 -24.28 15.68
C ASP A 441 5.86 -25.13 14.98
N ALA A 442 4.61 -24.65 14.96
CA ALA A 442 3.52 -25.28 14.23
C ALA A 442 3.81 -25.29 12.73
N TYR A 443 4.33 -24.20 12.16
CA TYR A 443 4.75 -24.16 10.77
C TYR A 443 5.90 -25.15 10.51
N ALA A 444 6.99 -25.10 11.27
CA ALA A 444 8.11 -26.02 11.10
C ALA A 444 7.66 -27.49 11.15
N THR A 445 6.83 -27.86 12.13
CA THR A 445 6.28 -29.22 12.28
C THR A 445 5.43 -29.62 11.08
N ALA A 446 4.51 -28.75 10.63
CA ALA A 446 3.67 -29.03 9.48
C ALA A 446 4.50 -29.16 8.19
N LEU A 447 5.53 -28.32 8.03
CA LEU A 447 6.43 -28.38 6.90
C LEU A 447 7.20 -29.71 6.89
N THR A 448 7.77 -30.16 8.02
CA THR A 448 8.43 -31.48 8.12
C THR A 448 7.52 -32.60 7.62
N GLN A 449 6.28 -32.67 8.10
CA GLN A 449 5.32 -33.70 7.70
C GLN A 449 4.99 -33.66 6.20
N VAL A 450 4.90 -32.46 5.62
CA VAL A 450 4.63 -32.27 4.18
C VAL A 450 5.83 -32.68 3.35
N LEU A 451 7.04 -32.33 3.78
CA LEU A 451 8.28 -32.72 3.13
C LEU A 451 8.42 -34.26 3.16
N GLU A 452 8.28 -34.92 4.32
CA GLU A 452 8.38 -36.39 4.43
C GLU A 452 7.40 -37.13 3.52
N ARG A 453 6.14 -36.67 3.43
CA ARG A 453 5.14 -37.27 2.53
C ARG A 453 5.50 -37.10 1.05
N ALA A 454 6.00 -35.93 0.67
CA ALA A 454 6.40 -35.67 -0.71
C ALA A 454 7.67 -36.45 -1.13
N ALA A 455 8.45 -36.97 -0.19
CA ALA A 455 9.57 -37.86 -0.49
C ALA A 455 9.16 -39.34 -0.64
N ALA A 456 7.99 -39.72 -0.12
CA ALA A 456 7.46 -41.08 -0.16
C ALA A 456 6.52 -41.35 -1.35
N ALA A 457 6.12 -40.30 -2.08
CA ALA A 457 5.32 -40.33 -3.30
C ALA A 457 6.23 -40.06 -4.51
#